data_AF-A0A2A9EZ82-F1
#
_entry.id   AF-A0A2A9EZ82-F1
#
_cell.length_a   1.000
_cell.length_b   1.000
_cell.length_c   1.000
_cell.angle_alpha   90.00
_cell.angle_beta   90.00
_cell.angle_gamma   90.00
#
_symmetry.space_group_name_H-M   'P 1'
#
loop_
_entity.id
_entity.type
_entity.pdbx_description
1 polymer ?
#
loop_
_entity_poly.entity_id
_entity_poly.type
_entity_poly.pdbx_seq_one_letter_code
_entity_poly.pdbx_strand_id
1 'polypeptide(L)'
;MPSFTLVTEIPAPPERCFAASLSVDAHTASMGASGERAVAGVTSGVLRPGDTVTWQARHFGLPFRMTARVTAHDAPHRFVDEQVSGPFRRWWHEHRFDDRRSGR
;
A
#
# COMPACT_ATOMS: atom_id res chain seq x y z
N MET A 1 5.08 -19.10 -7.59
CA MET A 1 4.78 -18.21 -6.45
C MET A 1 3.41 -17.63 -6.75
N PRO A 2 2.39 -17.78 -5.88
CA PRO A 2 1.06 -17.28 -6.19
C PRO A 2 1.08 -15.74 -6.33
N SER A 3 0.33 -15.23 -7.29
CA SER A 3 0.16 -13.80 -7.56
C SER A 3 -1.28 -13.55 -7.99
N PHE A 4 -1.78 -12.34 -7.77
CA PHE A 4 -3.06 -11.89 -8.30
C PHE A 4 -2.94 -10.42 -8.72
N THR A 5 -3.90 -9.96 -9.52
CA THR A 5 -3.98 -8.57 -9.99
C THR A 5 -5.38 -8.05 -9.73
N LEU A 6 -5.47 -6.89 -9.10
CA LEU A 6 -6.71 -6.13 -8.93
C LEU A 6 -6.62 -4.85 -9.74
N VAL A 7 -7.67 -4.55 -10.50
CA VAL A 7 -7.80 -3.29 -11.25
C VAL A 7 -9.03 -2.57 -10.73
N THR A 8 -8.88 -1.29 -10.41
CA THR A 8 -9.97 -0.43 -9.93
C THR A 8 -9.99 0.84 -10.76
N GLU A 9 -11.16 1.21 -11.26
CA GLU A 9 -11.36 2.45 -12.03
C GLU A 9 -11.74 3.56 -11.08
N ILE A 10 -11.02 4.67 -11.14
CA ILE A 10 -11.22 5.82 -10.26
C ILE A 10 -11.38 7.06 -11.13
N PRO A 11 -12.44 7.87 -10.95
CA PRO A 11 -12.64 9.12 -11.67
C PRO A 11 -11.71 10.23 -11.11
N ALA A 12 -10.40 10.02 -11.17
CA ALA A 12 -9.37 10.95 -10.76
C ALA A 12 -8.09 10.74 -11.58
N PRO A 13 -7.25 11.79 -11.77
CA PRO A 13 -5.96 11.64 -12.42
C PRO A 13 -5.04 10.64 -11.68
N PRO A 14 -4.14 9.93 -12.40
CA PRO A 14 -3.18 8.98 -11.81
C PRO A 14 -2.37 9.58 -10.65
N GLU A 15 -1.97 10.85 -10.75
CA GLU A 15 -1.19 11.56 -9.73
C GLU A 15 -1.92 11.63 -8.39
N ARG A 16 -3.24 11.85 -8.41
CA ARG A 16 -4.06 11.91 -7.19
C ARG A 16 -4.22 10.53 -6.57
N CYS A 17 -4.41 9.50 -7.39
CA CYS A 17 -4.52 8.13 -6.92
C CYS A 17 -3.19 7.66 -6.32
N PHE A 18 -2.08 7.92 -7.01
CA PHE A 18 -0.72 7.64 -6.54
C PHE A 18 -0.44 8.30 -5.18
N ALA A 19 -0.69 9.60 -5.06
CA ALA A 19 -0.46 10.34 -3.82
C ALA A 19 -1.34 9.82 -2.66
N ALA A 20 -2.59 9.46 -2.95
CA ALA A 20 -3.48 8.88 -1.95
C ALA A 20 -3.00 7.49 -1.48
N SER A 21 -2.52 6.65 -2.39
CA SER A 21 -2.01 5.31 -2.06
C SER A 21 -0.73 5.31 -1.22
N LEU A 22 0.03 6.40 -1.21
CA LEU A 22 1.18 6.59 -0.33
C LEU A 22 0.82 7.19 1.04
N SER A 23 -0.43 7.64 1.24
CA SER A 23 -0.87 8.22 2.51
C SER A 23 -1.18 7.13 3.53
N VAL A 24 -0.43 7.16 4.65
CA VAL A 24 -0.65 6.27 5.80
C VAL A 24 -2.02 6.52 6.43
N ASP A 25 -2.43 7.79 6.47
CA ASP A 25 -3.71 8.20 7.05
C ASP A 25 -4.88 7.71 6.19
N ALA A 26 -4.80 7.87 4.86
CA ALA A 26 -5.82 7.38 3.94
C ALA A 26 -5.90 5.84 3.95
N HIS A 27 -4.75 5.16 3.98
CA HIS A 27 -4.69 3.70 4.08
C HIS A 27 -5.39 3.21 5.36
N THR A 28 -5.00 3.75 6.51
CA THR A 28 -5.60 3.41 7.82
C THR A 28 -7.12 3.64 7.82
N ALA A 29 -7.58 4.78 7.28
CA ALA A 29 -9.00 5.08 7.18
C ALA A 29 -9.74 4.07 6.29
N SER A 30 -9.17 3.70 5.14
CA SER A 30 -9.78 2.74 4.21
C SER A 30 -9.88 1.32 4.80
N MET A 31 -9.00 0.99 5.73
CA MET A 31 -8.90 -0.33 6.36
C MET A 31 -9.58 -0.41 7.74
N GLY A 32 -10.33 0.62 8.13
CA GLY A 32 -10.92 0.75 9.47
C GLY A 32 -11.79 -0.44 9.91
N ALA A 33 -12.46 -1.13 8.99
CA ALA A 33 -13.25 -2.33 9.29
C ALA A 33 -12.42 -3.52 9.83
N SER A 34 -11.12 -3.56 9.51
CA SER A 34 -10.19 -4.59 10.00
C SER A 34 -9.48 -4.22 11.31
N GLY A 35 -9.73 -2.99 11.81
CA GLY A 35 -9.01 -2.42 12.95
C GLY A 35 -7.53 -2.19 12.67
N GLU A 36 -7.15 -2.09 11.40
CA GLU A 36 -5.77 -1.86 10.99
C GLU A 36 -5.26 -0.49 11.44
N ARG A 37 -4.01 -0.46 11.89
CA ARG A 37 -3.32 0.74 12.35
C ARG A 37 -1.83 0.68 12.03
N ALA A 38 -1.24 1.83 11.72
CA ALA A 38 0.22 1.96 11.68
C ALA A 38 0.77 2.07 13.11
N VAL A 39 1.76 1.26 13.46
CA VAL A 39 2.28 1.14 14.84
C VAL A 39 3.79 1.34 14.99
N ALA A 40 4.55 1.40 13.89
CA ALA A 40 5.97 1.73 13.89
C ALA A 40 6.43 2.17 12.48
N GLY A 41 7.60 2.83 12.40
CA GLY A 41 8.06 3.48 11.18
C GLY A 41 7.30 4.79 10.94
N VAL A 42 6.94 5.07 9.70
CA VAL A 42 6.06 6.19 9.35
C VAL A 42 4.62 5.81 9.71
N THR A 43 4.06 6.43 10.75
CA THR A 43 2.72 6.11 11.28
C THR A 43 1.63 7.10 10.89
N SER A 44 1.98 8.18 10.20
CA SER A 44 1.06 9.17 9.65
C SER A 44 1.72 9.93 8.50
N GLY A 45 0.93 10.66 7.70
CA GLY A 45 1.44 11.41 6.56
C GLY A 45 1.68 10.52 5.34
N VAL A 46 2.78 10.77 4.62
CA VAL A 46 3.06 10.20 3.29
C VAL A 46 4.35 9.39 3.32
N LEU A 47 4.29 8.17 2.82
CA LEU A 47 5.46 7.30 2.64
C LEU A 47 6.36 7.80 1.50
N ARG A 48 7.67 7.73 1.73
CA ARG A 48 8.72 8.10 0.76
C ARG A 48 9.55 6.89 0.35
N PRO A 49 10.33 6.99 -0.74
CA PRO A 49 11.25 5.91 -1.13
C PRO A 49 12.16 5.51 0.03
N GLY A 50 12.21 4.22 0.33
CA GLY A 50 13.02 3.66 1.41
C GLY A 50 12.37 3.69 2.78
N ASP A 51 11.28 4.42 3.00
CA ASP A 51 10.54 4.44 4.26
C ASP A 51 9.98 3.06 4.59
N THR A 52 9.78 2.85 5.90
CA THR A 52 9.10 1.66 6.41
C THR A 52 7.86 2.04 7.19
N VAL A 53 6.85 1.18 7.11
CA VAL A 53 5.65 1.26 7.95
C VAL A 53 5.33 -0.12 8.49
N THR A 54 4.95 -0.18 9.75
CA THR A 54 4.45 -1.40 10.38
C THR A 54 2.95 -1.31 10.57
N TRP A 55 2.21 -2.17 9.89
CA TRP A 55 0.78 -2.33 10.03
C TRP A 55 0.47 -3.39 11.10
N GLN A 56 -0.54 -3.12 11.92
CA GLN A 56 -1.13 -4.09 12.84
C GLN A 56 -2.64 -4.16 12.58
N ALA A 57 -3.14 -5.35 12.27
CA ALA A 57 -4.56 -5.60 12.00
C ALA A 57 -5.02 -6.90 12.71
N ARG A 58 -6.34 -7.15 12.69
CA ARG A 58 -6.91 -8.44 13.14
C ARG A 58 -7.50 -9.18 11.96
N HIS A 59 -6.92 -10.32 11.61
CA HIS A 59 -7.44 -11.21 10.57
C HIS A 59 -7.74 -12.58 11.17
N PHE A 60 -8.91 -13.14 10.88
CA PHE A 60 -9.35 -14.45 11.39
C PHE A 60 -9.27 -14.60 12.92
N GLY A 61 -9.42 -13.49 13.66
CA GLY A 61 -9.31 -13.45 15.13
C GLY A 61 -7.89 -13.35 15.68
N LEU A 62 -6.85 -13.46 14.84
CA LEU A 62 -5.45 -13.39 15.23
C LEU A 62 -4.86 -11.99 14.92
N PRO A 63 -3.98 -11.46 15.79
CA PRO A 63 -3.27 -10.22 15.50
C PRO A 63 -2.18 -10.45 14.45
N PHE A 64 -2.23 -9.68 13.37
CA PHE A 64 -1.22 -9.67 12.32
C PHE A 64 -0.38 -8.42 12.45
N ARG A 65 0.94 -8.57 12.31
CA ARG A 65 1.89 -7.45 12.25
C ARG A 65 2.78 -7.62 11.03
N MET A 66 2.83 -6.60 10.18
CA MET A 66 3.62 -6.61 8.95
C MET A 66 4.40 -5.31 8.83
N THR A 67 5.73 -5.41 8.70
CA THR A 67 6.60 -4.29 8.37
C THR A 67 6.86 -4.31 6.88
N ALA A 68 6.43 -3.28 6.17
CA ALA A 68 6.68 -3.09 4.75
C ALA A 68 7.67 -1.94 4.51
N ARG A 69 8.42 -2.01 3.40
CA ARG A 69 9.33 -0.95 2.94
C ARG A 69 8.98 -0.55 1.51
N VAL A 70 8.98 0.74 1.21
CA VAL A 70 8.88 1.22 -0.19
C VAL A 70 10.21 1.00 -0.90
N THR A 71 10.27 -0.01 -1.77
CA THR A 71 11.52 -0.45 -2.44
C THR A 71 11.68 0.09 -3.85
N ALA A 72 10.57 0.49 -4.50
CA ALA A 72 10.62 1.19 -5.78
C ALA A 72 9.57 2.32 -5.80
N HIS A 73 9.91 3.42 -6.45
CA HIS A 73 9.06 4.60 -6.52
C HIS A 73 9.37 5.39 -7.79
N ASP A 74 8.41 5.42 -8.69
CA ASP A 74 8.44 6.08 -10.00
C ASP A 74 7.14 6.86 -10.15
N ALA A 75 7.14 8.08 -9.61
CA ALA A 75 5.94 8.89 -9.54
C ALA A 75 5.60 9.51 -10.92
N PRO A 76 4.30 9.60 -11.29
CA PRO A 76 3.12 9.14 -10.56
C PRO A 76 2.69 7.70 -10.90
N HIS A 77 3.49 6.95 -11.66
CA HIS A 77 3.02 5.75 -12.35
C HIS A 77 3.10 4.48 -11.50
N ARG A 78 4.04 4.40 -10.55
CA ARG A 78 4.35 3.13 -9.90
C ARG A 78 5.04 3.28 -8.56
N PHE A 79 4.66 2.44 -7.59
CA PHE A 79 5.53 2.14 -6.45
C PHE A 79 5.39 0.68 -6.02
N VAL A 80 6.37 0.20 -5.26
CA VAL A 80 6.38 -1.15 -4.69
C VAL A 80 6.63 -1.07 -3.20
N ASP A 81 5.79 -1.77 -2.44
CA ASP A 81 6.04 -2.11 -1.04
C ASP A 81 6.37 -3.60 -0.89
N GLU A 82 7.44 -3.90 -0.15
CA GLU A 82 7.87 -5.27 0.15
C GLU A 82 7.86 -5.53 1.64
N GLN A 83 7.40 -6.71 2.06
CA GLN A 83 7.48 -7.09 3.47
C GLN A 83 8.94 -7.33 3.86
N VAL A 84 9.38 -6.61 4.89
CA VAL A 84 10.64 -6.84 5.60
C VAL A 84 10.48 -7.91 6.67
N SER A 85 9.37 -7.86 7.42
CA SER A 85 8.99 -8.86 8.42
C SER A 85 7.48 -8.97 8.54
N GLY A 86 6.95 -10.17 8.76
CA GLY A 86 5.51 -10.37 8.82
C GLY A 86 5.09 -11.81 8.56
N PRO A 87 3.80 -12.04 8.31
CA PRO A 87 3.21 -13.37 8.26
C PRO A 87 3.56 -14.14 6.98
N PHE A 88 3.98 -13.46 5.91
CA PHE A 88 4.27 -14.10 4.63
C PHE A 88 5.75 -14.49 4.53
N ARG A 89 6.06 -15.57 3.80
CA ARG A 89 7.46 -15.89 3.46
C ARG A 89 8.08 -14.84 2.53
N ARG A 90 7.26 -14.27 1.64
CA ARG A 90 7.59 -13.14 0.76
C ARG A 90 6.31 -12.40 0.40
N TRP A 91 6.37 -11.08 0.42
CA TRP A 91 5.31 -10.20 -0.05
C TRP A 91 5.96 -9.11 -0.90
N TRP A 92 5.47 -8.97 -2.12
CA TRP A 92 5.89 -7.96 -3.08
C TRP A 92 4.63 -7.41 -3.69
N HIS A 93 4.32 -6.15 -3.40
CA HIS A 93 3.06 -5.53 -3.76
C HIS A 93 3.34 -4.29 -4.58
N GLU A 94 2.91 -4.35 -5.84
CA GLU A 94 3.13 -3.30 -6.81
C GLU A 94 1.83 -2.58 -7.10
N HIS A 95 1.91 -1.26 -7.04
CA HIS A 95 0.83 -0.35 -7.42
C HIS A 95 1.21 0.28 -8.74
N ARG A 96 0.29 0.28 -9.70
CA ARG A 96 0.43 0.95 -11.00
C ARG A 96 -0.74 1.88 -11.24
N PHE A 97 -0.46 3.03 -11.83
CA PHE A 97 -1.43 4.09 -12.08
C PHE A 97 -1.30 4.56 -13.53
N ASP A 98 -2.35 4.30 -14.30
CA ASP A 98 -2.41 4.60 -15.73
C ASP A 98 -3.65 5.46 -16.02
N ASP A 99 -3.51 6.42 -16.93
CA ASP A 99 -4.66 7.18 -17.42
C ASP A 99 -5.50 6.34 -18.39
N ARG A 100 -6.73 6.06 -18.00
CA ARG A 100 -7.71 5.36 -18.84
C ARG A 100 -8.10 6.15 -20.10
N ARG A 101 -7.79 7.46 -20.20
CA ARG A 101 -8.07 8.26 -21.42
C ARG A 101 -7.30 7.83 -22.67
N SER A 102 -6.33 6.92 -22.55
CA SER A 102 -5.64 6.32 -23.70
C SER A 102 -6.15 4.93 -24.11
N GLY A 103 -7.25 4.44 -23.53
CA GLY A 103 -7.83 3.12 -23.84
C GLY A 103 -9.11 3.18 -24.67
N ARG A 104 -9.05 2.52 -25.82
CA ARG A 104 -10.16 2.17 -26.74
C ARG A 104 -11.27 1.36 -26.06
#